data_AF-A0A3Q0IP92-F1
#
_entry.id   AF-A0A3Q0IP92-F1
#
_cell.length_a   1.000
_cell.length_b   1.000
_cell.length_c   1.000
_cell.angle_alpha   90.00
_cell.angle_beta   90.00
_cell.angle_gamma   90.00
#
_symmetry.space_group_name_H-M   'P 1'
#
loop_
_entity.id
_entity.type
_entity.pdbx_description
1 polymer ?
#
loop_
_entity_poly.entity_id
_entity_poly.type
_entity_poly.pdbx_seq_one_letter_code
_entity_poly.pdbx_strand_id
1 'polypeptide(L)'
;MYFDEPTSGLDSSSSLQVIQHLRELASKGHTVVVTLHQPSSRLLEFIDDVLVMANGQCLYNGPLEFMVETFKSAGFECPQYYNRADFALEVACGERGLHIEPLMTKTREQFQKKVGDFFDEPICEKSKKYETSENGNDSGDKIRLDKLLNLTKINRKRRKKSPYGVPWIQQFLILLQRSSTLMFRDVRLATFRVISQTLVAMFMGCIYWNFGNNGSKVSSNFSCIFFMMITTFYATVMHAVLTYPLEAGVFLREHFNHWYCLSAYYLAKALSDVPLQIICPTLFMSIAYWMSGQPREWDRFFMLWLANILLAFLGQSFGNAMGAGFESQVALFLTSVIIMPMFLVSGFFVHLDDISPYLSWLSYISIFRYGLESAMIAIYGFNRKPLQCNQIYCHYKYPQRFLEDLGIKNDDNTVWFNLSMLCVFLLVSQLMLYLVLRYKAKHNKMLS
;
A
#
# COMPACT_ATOMS: atom_id res chain seq x y z
N MET A 1 21.44 -12.91 12.13
CA MET A 1 21.02 -12.01 11.03
C MET A 1 20.95 -12.86 9.77
N TYR A 2 19.95 -12.64 8.92
CA TYR A 2 19.74 -13.41 7.69
C TYR A 2 19.82 -12.46 6.50
N PHE A 3 20.69 -12.78 5.55
CA PHE A 3 20.88 -12.01 4.32
C PHE A 3 20.57 -12.92 3.13
N ASP A 4 19.58 -12.52 2.35
CA ASP A 4 19.19 -13.27 1.16
C ASP A 4 19.92 -12.68 -0.07
N GLU A 5 20.77 -13.48 -0.70
CA GLU A 5 21.56 -13.16 -1.90
C GLU A 5 22.20 -11.75 -1.92
N PRO A 6 22.96 -11.34 -0.88
CA PRO A 6 23.45 -9.96 -0.76
C PRO A 6 24.49 -9.56 -1.82
N THR A 7 25.01 -10.51 -2.59
CA THR A 7 26.00 -10.29 -3.65
C THR A 7 25.38 -10.24 -5.05
N SER A 8 24.08 -10.55 -5.18
CA SER A 8 23.40 -10.58 -6.47
C SER A 8 23.29 -9.16 -7.05
N GLY A 9 23.66 -8.99 -8.32
CA GLY A 9 23.65 -7.70 -9.02
C GLY A 9 24.81 -6.74 -8.68
N LEU A 10 25.78 -7.18 -7.86
CA LEU A 10 27.01 -6.43 -7.59
C LEU A 10 28.15 -6.88 -8.51
N ASP A 11 29.11 -5.98 -8.74
CA ASP A 11 30.38 -6.35 -9.36
C ASP A 11 31.25 -7.17 -8.37
N SER A 12 32.28 -7.84 -8.90
CA SER A 12 33.12 -8.75 -8.11
C SER A 12 33.87 -8.03 -6.97
N SER A 13 34.21 -6.75 -7.15
CA SER A 13 34.92 -5.98 -6.12
C SER A 13 33.99 -5.54 -4.99
N SER A 14 32.80 -5.03 -5.32
CA SER A 14 31.79 -4.65 -4.32
C SER A 14 31.25 -5.87 -3.56
N SER A 15 31.06 -7.00 -4.24
CA SER A 15 30.64 -8.25 -3.60
C SER A 15 31.62 -8.69 -2.51
N LEU A 16 32.92 -8.58 -2.78
CA LEU A 16 33.97 -8.94 -1.83
C LEU A 16 33.97 -7.98 -0.62
N GLN A 17 33.78 -6.67 -0.83
CA GLN A 17 33.64 -5.70 0.25
C GLN A 17 32.42 -6.01 1.15
N VAL A 18 31.27 -6.34 0.56
CA VAL A 18 30.07 -6.70 1.34
C VAL A 18 30.33 -7.90 2.24
N ILE A 19 30.93 -8.97 1.70
CA ILE A 19 31.24 -10.16 2.49
C ILE A 19 32.29 -9.90 3.57
N GLN A 20 33.30 -9.07 3.28
CA GLN A 20 34.26 -8.63 4.29
C GLN A 20 33.58 -7.95 5.48
N HIS A 21 32.63 -7.03 5.22
CA HIS A 21 31.87 -6.39 6.29
C HIS A 21 30.95 -7.35 7.04
N LEU A 22 30.34 -8.32 6.36
CA LEU A 22 29.56 -9.37 7.03
C LEU A 22 30.44 -10.23 7.94
N ARG A 23 31.68 -10.53 7.52
CA ARG A 23 32.66 -11.22 8.37
C ARG A 23 33.09 -10.39 9.57
N GLU A 24 33.28 -9.08 9.40
CA GLU A 24 33.55 -8.16 10.52
C GLU A 24 32.39 -8.09 11.52
N LEU A 25 31.15 -8.23 11.06
CA LEU A 25 30.00 -8.35 11.95
C LEU A 25 30.00 -9.70 12.69
N ALA A 26 30.36 -10.77 12.00
CA ALA A 26 30.50 -12.09 12.61
C ALA A 26 31.59 -12.12 13.69
N SER A 27 32.74 -11.49 13.43
CA SER A 27 33.86 -11.41 14.38
C SER A 27 33.52 -10.60 15.65
N LYS A 28 32.53 -9.71 15.59
CA LYS A 28 31.98 -8.99 16.75
C LYS A 28 31.02 -9.83 17.60
N GLY A 29 30.79 -11.09 17.26
CA GLY A 29 29.94 -12.02 18.00
C GLY A 29 28.48 -12.09 17.48
N HIS A 30 28.21 -11.62 16.27
CA HIS A 30 26.91 -11.78 15.64
C HIS A 30 26.86 -13.06 14.79
N THR A 31 25.80 -13.87 14.91
CA THR A 31 25.56 -14.96 13.96
C THR A 31 25.02 -14.37 12.65
N VAL A 32 25.76 -14.55 11.56
CA VAL A 32 25.39 -14.09 10.22
C VAL A 32 25.15 -15.30 9.33
N VAL A 33 23.97 -15.37 8.71
CA VAL A 33 23.59 -16.42 7.77
C VAL A 33 23.32 -15.76 6.44
N VAL A 34 23.93 -16.29 5.38
CA VAL A 34 23.87 -15.70 4.03
C VAL A 34 23.56 -16.80 3.01
N THR A 35 22.65 -16.52 2.08
CA THR A 35 22.48 -17.33 0.86
C THR A 35 23.33 -16.72 -0.25
N LEU A 36 24.11 -17.54 -0.96
CA LEU A 36 25.02 -17.07 -2.02
C LEU A 36 24.76 -17.86 -3.29
N HIS A 37 24.52 -17.15 -4.39
CA HIS A 37 24.39 -17.74 -5.71
C HIS A 37 25.76 -17.71 -6.41
N GLN A 38 26.36 -18.89 -6.66
CA GLN A 38 27.63 -19.07 -7.38
C GLN A 38 28.78 -18.15 -6.92
N PRO A 39 29.25 -18.27 -5.66
CA PRO A 39 30.31 -17.42 -5.15
C PRO A 39 31.66 -17.71 -5.81
N SER A 40 32.43 -16.66 -6.09
CA SER A 40 33.83 -16.80 -6.53
C SER A 40 34.71 -17.44 -5.46
N SER A 41 35.79 -18.12 -5.86
CA SER A 41 36.73 -18.79 -4.95
C SER A 41 37.29 -17.84 -3.86
N ARG A 42 37.55 -16.58 -4.21
CA ARG A 42 38.02 -15.56 -3.27
C ARG A 42 37.00 -15.23 -2.18
N LEU A 43 35.73 -15.21 -2.54
CA LEU A 43 34.65 -14.94 -1.60
C LEU A 43 34.48 -16.10 -0.62
N LEU A 44 34.59 -17.32 -1.15
CA LEU A 44 34.48 -18.56 -0.37
C LEU A 44 35.47 -18.60 0.80
N GLU A 45 36.67 -18.05 0.65
CA GLU A 45 37.70 -17.99 1.70
C GLU A 45 37.29 -17.17 2.94
N PHE A 46 36.24 -16.35 2.85
CA PHE A 46 35.71 -15.57 3.98
C PHE A 46 34.62 -16.31 4.76
N ILE A 47 34.19 -17.49 4.31
CA ILE A 47 33.10 -18.26 4.91
C ILE A 47 33.65 -19.29 5.90
N ASP A 48 33.14 -19.27 7.13
CA ASP A 48 33.54 -20.22 8.18
C ASP A 48 32.85 -21.58 7.99
N ASP A 49 31.50 -21.58 7.94
CA ASP A 49 30.66 -22.77 7.78
C ASP A 49 29.81 -22.69 6.51
N VAL A 50 29.62 -23.82 5.83
CA VAL A 50 28.83 -23.96 4.61
C VAL A 50 27.69 -24.95 4.83
N LEU A 51 26.51 -24.54 4.38
CA LEU A 51 25.32 -25.38 4.27
C LEU A 51 24.99 -25.56 2.78
N VAL A 52 25.06 -26.79 2.28
CA VAL A 52 24.67 -27.13 0.91
C VAL A 52 23.33 -27.85 0.94
N MET A 53 22.38 -27.41 0.13
CA MET A 53 21.04 -27.99 0.04
C MET A 53 20.67 -28.32 -1.41
N ALA A 54 19.91 -29.39 -1.62
CA ALA A 54 19.30 -29.74 -2.89
C ALA A 54 17.87 -30.24 -2.64
N ASN A 55 16.88 -29.74 -3.41
CA ASN A 55 15.47 -30.16 -3.31
C ASN A 55 14.90 -30.18 -1.86
N GLY A 56 15.29 -29.22 -1.03
CA GLY A 56 14.86 -29.12 0.38
C GLY A 56 15.59 -30.08 1.35
N GLN A 57 16.57 -30.83 0.87
CA GLN A 57 17.38 -31.76 1.66
C GLN A 57 18.79 -31.21 1.87
N CYS A 58 19.35 -31.46 3.06
CA CYS A 58 20.70 -31.03 3.42
C CYS A 58 21.75 -32.02 2.89
N LEU A 59 22.64 -31.55 2.03
CA LEU A 59 23.75 -32.32 1.46
C LEU A 59 24.99 -32.24 2.33
N TYR A 60 25.28 -31.07 2.90
CA TYR A 60 26.44 -30.83 3.74
C TYR A 60 26.15 -29.72 4.74
N ASN A 61 26.65 -29.87 5.96
CA ASN A 61 26.59 -28.83 6.98
C ASN A 61 27.84 -28.89 7.86
N GLY A 62 28.73 -27.91 7.71
CA GLY A 62 29.92 -27.79 8.53
C GLY A 62 30.99 -26.86 7.92
N PRO A 63 32.22 -26.92 8.45
CA PRO A 63 33.29 -26.03 8.01
C PRO A 63 33.63 -26.19 6.53
N LEU A 64 33.98 -25.11 5.85
CA LEU A 64 34.30 -25.13 4.42
C LEU A 64 35.46 -26.09 4.08
N GLU A 65 36.45 -26.20 4.97
CA GLU A 65 37.67 -27.00 4.76
C GLU A 65 37.35 -28.49 4.57
N PHE A 66 36.42 -29.03 5.35
CA PHE A 66 36.06 -30.45 5.33
C PHE A 66 35.05 -30.82 4.23
N MET A 67 34.52 -29.84 3.50
CA MET A 67 33.50 -30.07 2.47
C MET A 67 34.00 -31.01 1.38
N VAL A 68 35.20 -30.75 0.84
CA VAL A 68 35.78 -31.53 -0.27
C VAL A 68 36.11 -32.95 0.17
N GLU A 69 36.61 -33.14 1.39
CA GLU A 69 36.90 -34.47 1.95
C GLU A 69 35.63 -35.29 2.16
N THR A 70 34.58 -34.64 2.66
CA THR A 70 33.27 -35.28 2.86
C THR A 70 32.70 -35.75 1.53
N PHE A 71 32.80 -34.92 0.49
CA PHE A 71 32.33 -35.22 -0.87
C PHE A 71 33.15 -36.35 -1.50
N LYS A 72 34.47 -36.32 -1.31
CA LYS A 72 35.38 -37.39 -1.73
C LYS A 72 35.03 -38.73 -1.08
N SER A 73 34.69 -38.72 0.21
CA SER A 73 34.27 -39.95 0.91
C SER A 73 32.98 -40.56 0.35
N ALA A 74 32.16 -39.78 -0.34
CA ALA A 74 30.93 -40.22 -1.00
C ALA A 74 31.13 -40.55 -2.49
N GLY A 75 32.35 -40.47 -2.99
CA GLY A 75 32.70 -40.80 -4.38
C GLY A 75 32.79 -39.60 -5.33
N PHE A 76 32.65 -38.36 -4.83
CA PHE A 76 32.76 -37.15 -5.64
C PHE A 76 34.17 -36.55 -5.53
N GLU A 77 34.94 -36.57 -6.62
CA GLU A 77 36.26 -35.94 -6.66
C GLU A 77 36.22 -34.53 -7.27
N CYS A 78 36.77 -33.56 -6.54
CA CYS A 78 36.93 -32.19 -7.03
C CYS A 78 38.21 -32.09 -7.91
N PRO A 79 38.12 -31.56 -9.14
CA PRO A 79 39.29 -31.36 -10.00
C PRO A 79 40.26 -30.34 -9.40
N GLN A 80 41.54 -30.43 -9.78
CA GLN A 80 42.55 -29.44 -9.38
C GLN A 80 42.24 -28.08 -10.01
N TYR A 81 42.43 -27.00 -9.24
CA TYR A 81 42.15 -25.61 -9.62
C TYR A 81 40.68 -25.30 -9.93
N TYR A 82 39.76 -26.16 -9.49
CA TYR A 82 38.32 -25.90 -9.63
C TYR A 82 37.77 -25.11 -8.45
N ASN A 83 36.73 -24.31 -8.70
CA ASN A 83 36.03 -23.60 -7.62
C ASN A 83 35.22 -24.61 -6.79
N ARG A 84 35.49 -24.63 -5.48
CA ARG A 84 34.84 -25.56 -4.54
C ARG A 84 33.32 -25.33 -4.45
N ALA A 85 32.85 -24.09 -4.58
CA ALA A 85 31.41 -23.81 -4.61
C ALA A 85 30.74 -24.33 -5.88
N ASP A 86 31.35 -24.09 -7.04
CA ASP A 86 30.81 -24.58 -8.32
C ASP A 86 30.77 -26.11 -8.33
N PHE A 87 31.82 -26.76 -7.82
CA PHE A 87 31.83 -28.20 -7.59
C PHE A 87 30.65 -28.66 -6.71
N ALA A 88 30.41 -27.97 -5.59
CA ALA A 88 29.32 -28.34 -4.70
C ALA A 88 27.93 -28.17 -5.34
N LEU A 89 27.76 -27.13 -6.16
CA LEU A 89 26.53 -26.89 -6.91
C LEU A 89 26.31 -27.92 -8.02
N GLU A 90 27.33 -28.30 -8.78
CA GLU A 90 27.24 -29.36 -9.80
C GLU A 90 26.84 -30.72 -9.21
N VAL A 91 27.39 -31.04 -8.03
CA VAL A 91 27.01 -32.23 -7.28
C VAL A 91 25.55 -32.15 -6.83
N ALA A 92 25.12 -30.98 -6.33
CA ALA A 92 23.74 -30.74 -5.91
C ALA A 92 22.74 -30.81 -7.08
N CYS A 93 23.13 -30.36 -8.28
CA CYS A 93 22.31 -30.41 -9.50
C CYS A 93 22.30 -31.79 -10.18
N GLY A 94 23.17 -32.72 -9.76
CA GLY A 94 23.25 -34.07 -10.34
C GLY A 94 24.01 -34.16 -11.66
N GLU A 95 24.71 -33.11 -12.10
CA GLU A 95 25.48 -33.09 -13.35
C GLU A 95 26.62 -34.10 -13.36
N ARG A 96 27.12 -34.47 -12.17
CA ARG A 96 28.22 -35.44 -12.01
C ARG A 96 27.76 -36.91 -11.89
N GLY A 97 26.49 -37.20 -12.18
CA GLY A 97 25.99 -38.57 -12.47
C GLY A 97 26.00 -39.59 -11.33
N LEU A 98 26.45 -39.23 -10.13
CA LEU A 98 26.47 -40.09 -8.93
C LEU A 98 25.22 -39.87 -8.08
N HIS A 99 24.67 -40.95 -7.50
CA HIS A 99 23.53 -40.87 -6.59
C HIS A 99 23.89 -40.01 -5.36
N ILE A 100 23.07 -39.00 -5.07
CA ILE A 100 23.26 -38.04 -3.97
C ILE A 100 22.92 -38.68 -2.60
N GLU A 101 22.16 -39.78 -2.60
CA GLU A 101 21.70 -40.56 -1.43
C GLU A 101 22.78 -40.92 -0.38
N PRO A 102 23.99 -41.39 -0.76
CA PRO A 102 25.04 -41.73 0.21
C PRO A 102 25.55 -40.50 0.96
N LEU A 103 25.58 -39.35 0.29
CA LEU A 103 26.00 -38.07 0.88
C LEU A 103 24.96 -37.60 1.89
N MET A 104 23.67 -37.70 1.54
CA MET A 104 22.57 -37.35 2.44
C MET A 104 22.56 -38.22 3.70
N THR A 105 22.76 -39.53 3.54
CA THR A 105 22.77 -40.48 4.66
C THR A 105 23.92 -40.17 5.62
N LYS A 106 25.13 -39.92 5.10
CA LYS A 106 26.29 -39.53 5.91
C LYS A 106 26.09 -38.19 6.63
N THR A 107 25.55 -37.20 5.95
CA THR A 107 25.30 -35.87 6.56
C THR A 107 24.23 -35.98 7.66
N ARG A 108 23.19 -36.80 7.45
CA ARG A 108 22.17 -37.08 8.47
C ARG A 108 22.76 -37.76 9.69
N GLU A 109 23.61 -38.78 9.51
CA GLU A 109 24.30 -39.47 10.60
C GLU A 109 25.24 -38.55 11.38
N GLN A 110 26.00 -37.69 10.68
CA GLN A 110 26.88 -36.71 11.33
C GLN A 110 26.08 -35.67 12.12
N PHE A 111 24.94 -35.23 11.58
CA PHE A 111 24.07 -34.27 12.25
C PHE A 111 23.43 -34.88 13.51
N GLN A 112 22.91 -36.10 13.42
CA GLN A 112 22.39 -36.85 14.57
C GLN A 112 23.44 -37.04 15.67
N LYS A 113 24.70 -37.35 15.30
CA LYS A 113 25.80 -37.47 16.27
C LYS A 113 26.19 -36.14 16.93
N LYS A 114 26.09 -35.01 16.24
CA LYS A 114 26.46 -33.68 16.77
C LYS A 114 25.38 -33.05 17.66
N VAL A 115 24.12 -33.31 17.36
CA VAL A 115 22.99 -32.61 17.99
C VAL A 115 22.43 -33.38 19.20
N GLY A 116 22.66 -34.70 19.28
CA GLY A 116 21.93 -35.55 20.24
C GLY A 116 20.41 -35.43 20.06
N ASP A 117 19.62 -36.04 20.94
CA ASP A 117 18.14 -36.08 20.92
C ASP A 117 17.43 -34.69 21.00
N PHE A 118 18.14 -33.59 20.74
CA PHE A 118 17.60 -32.23 20.78
C PHE A 118 16.67 -31.89 19.60
N PHE A 119 16.71 -32.68 18.52
CA PHE A 119 15.82 -32.55 17.35
C PHE A 119 15.06 -33.84 17.02
N ASP A 120 14.81 -34.71 18.02
CA ASP A 120 13.78 -35.74 17.91
C ASP A 120 12.37 -35.12 18.04
N GLU A 121 12.06 -34.14 17.19
CA GLU A 121 10.68 -33.90 16.80
C GLU A 121 10.54 -34.33 15.33
N PRO A 122 9.76 -35.38 15.03
CA PRO A 122 9.49 -35.76 13.66
C PRO A 122 8.65 -34.66 13.04
N ILE A 123 9.22 -33.97 12.05
CA ILE A 123 8.45 -33.15 11.14
C ILE A 123 7.50 -34.09 10.40
N CYS A 124 6.20 -33.90 10.66
CA CYS A 124 5.08 -34.44 9.93
C CYS A 124 5.02 -35.98 9.82
N GLU A 125 4.45 -36.64 10.83
CA GLU A 125 3.37 -37.60 10.55
C GLU A 125 2.45 -37.80 11.76
N LYS A 126 1.19 -37.44 11.55
CA LYS A 126 -0.02 -38.00 12.17
C LYS A 126 -0.25 -37.71 13.66
N SER A 127 -1.11 -36.72 13.83
CA SER A 127 -2.24 -36.79 14.75
C SER A 127 -2.80 -38.22 14.88
N LYS A 128 -2.61 -38.86 16.04
CA LYS A 128 -3.63 -39.64 16.79
C LYS A 128 -3.00 -40.43 17.94
N LYS A 129 -3.74 -40.42 19.06
CA LYS A 129 -3.68 -41.29 20.25
C LYS A 129 -2.69 -40.89 21.36
N TYR A 130 -3.20 -40.00 22.22
CA TYR A 130 -3.14 -40.23 23.66
C TYR A 130 -3.79 -41.58 23.98
N GLU A 131 -3.04 -42.48 24.61
CA GLU A 131 -3.53 -43.35 25.69
C GLU A 131 -2.32 -44.02 26.39
N THR A 132 -2.11 -43.56 27.62
CA THR A 132 -1.77 -44.31 28.83
C THR A 132 -0.90 -45.57 28.72
N SER A 133 0.29 -45.52 29.33
CA SER A 133 0.64 -46.52 30.35
C SER A 133 1.78 -46.03 31.22
N GLU A 134 1.50 -45.92 32.51
CA GLU A 134 2.46 -45.79 33.60
C GLU A 134 3.24 -47.11 33.74
N ASN A 135 4.57 -47.02 33.89
CA ASN A 135 5.35 -47.75 34.90
C ASN A 135 6.85 -47.60 34.62
N GLY A 136 7.59 -47.10 35.61
CA GLY A 136 9.05 -47.08 35.57
C GLY A 136 9.65 -46.07 36.54
N ASN A 137 10.19 -46.58 37.64
CA ASN A 137 10.88 -45.82 38.67
C ASN A 137 12.10 -45.07 38.11
N ASP A 138 12.13 -43.74 38.19
CA ASP A 138 13.39 -43.04 38.45
C ASP A 138 13.17 -41.68 39.12
N SER A 139 13.56 -41.60 40.39
CA SER A 139 13.36 -40.41 41.23
C SER A 139 14.44 -39.34 41.01
N GLY A 140 15.46 -39.61 40.19
CA GLY A 140 16.53 -38.68 39.82
C GLY A 140 16.15 -37.72 38.67
N ASP A 141 15.34 -38.16 37.71
CA ASP A 141 15.05 -37.39 36.49
C ASP A 141 13.92 -36.38 36.65
N LYS A 142 12.99 -36.59 37.58
CA LYS A 142 11.93 -35.61 37.90
C LYS A 142 12.50 -34.28 38.39
N ILE A 143 13.60 -34.31 39.15
CA ILE A 143 14.24 -33.11 39.72
C ILE A 143 14.96 -32.28 38.64
N ARG A 144 15.53 -32.92 37.61
CA ARG A 144 16.15 -32.22 36.46
C ARG A 144 15.12 -31.66 35.50
N LEU A 145 14.06 -32.41 35.23
CA LEU A 145 12.97 -32.01 34.35
C LEU A 145 12.20 -30.81 34.93
N ASP A 146 11.94 -30.78 36.24
CA ASP A 146 11.29 -29.65 36.90
C ASP A 146 12.16 -28.39 36.91
N LYS A 147 13.49 -28.53 36.98
CA LYS A 147 14.43 -27.41 36.91
C LYS A 147 14.52 -26.82 35.49
N LEU A 148 14.51 -27.66 34.46
CA LEU A 148 14.44 -27.24 33.05
C LEU A 148 13.07 -26.62 32.69
N LEU A 149 11.97 -27.20 33.18
CA LEU A 149 10.62 -26.66 33.03
C LEU A 149 10.46 -25.32 33.73
N ASN A 150 11.13 -25.12 34.87
CA ASN A 150 11.14 -23.83 35.55
C ASN A 150 12.01 -22.79 34.83
N LEU A 151 13.15 -23.16 34.24
CA LEU A 151 13.94 -22.24 33.39
C LEU A 151 13.17 -21.80 32.13
N THR A 152 12.43 -22.73 31.51
CA THR A 152 11.56 -22.41 30.36
C THR A 152 10.31 -21.61 30.77
N LYS A 153 9.72 -21.87 31.95
CA LYS A 153 8.62 -21.05 32.51
C LYS A 153 9.05 -19.64 32.95
N ILE A 154 10.26 -19.49 33.50
CA ILE A 154 10.84 -18.18 33.86
C ILE A 154 11.08 -17.34 32.59
N ASN A 155 11.54 -17.95 31.50
CA ASN A 155 11.67 -17.28 30.20
C ASN A 155 10.33 -16.94 29.54
N ARG A 156 9.29 -17.78 29.69
CA ARG A 156 7.94 -17.50 29.17
C ARG A 156 7.22 -16.35 29.88
N LYS A 157 7.63 -15.98 31.10
CA LYS A 157 7.12 -14.80 31.83
C LYS A 157 7.78 -13.48 31.40
N ARG A 158 8.70 -13.47 30.41
CA ARG A 158 9.08 -12.23 29.73
C ARG A 158 7.87 -11.71 28.97
N ARG A 159 7.18 -10.75 29.59
CA ARG A 159 6.10 -9.88 29.09
C ARG A 159 5.93 -9.94 27.57
N LYS A 160 4.70 -10.13 27.10
CA LYS A 160 4.23 -9.78 25.74
C LYS A 160 4.54 -8.30 25.47
N LYS A 161 5.80 -7.95 25.23
CA LYS A 161 6.18 -6.67 24.64
C LYS A 161 5.64 -6.72 23.22
N SER A 162 5.10 -5.60 22.74
CA SER A 162 4.81 -5.47 21.32
C SER A 162 6.03 -5.95 20.52
N PRO A 163 5.85 -6.62 19.37
CA PRO A 163 7.00 -7.02 18.53
C PRO A 163 7.85 -5.80 18.12
N TYR A 164 7.28 -4.60 18.20
CA TYR A 164 7.91 -3.33 17.94
C TYR A 164 8.71 -2.83 19.16
N GLY A 165 9.93 -2.34 18.90
CA GLY A 165 10.82 -1.78 19.92
C GLY A 165 10.43 -0.37 20.44
N VAL A 166 9.47 0.29 19.79
CA VAL A 166 9.12 1.71 20.00
C VAL A 166 7.59 1.87 20.20
N PRO A 167 7.09 2.78 21.06
CA PRO A 167 5.66 3.02 21.24
C PRO A 167 4.96 3.58 19.99
N TRP A 168 3.65 3.34 19.87
CA TRP A 168 2.85 3.67 18.69
C TRP A 168 2.90 5.16 18.29
N ILE A 169 2.80 6.08 19.25
CA ILE A 169 2.80 7.53 18.98
C ILE A 169 4.12 7.96 18.36
N GLN A 170 5.23 7.43 18.85
CA GLN A 170 6.55 7.74 18.32
C GLN A 170 6.74 7.14 16.91
N GLN A 171 6.21 5.94 16.66
CA GLN A 171 6.15 5.40 15.28
C GLN A 171 5.37 6.34 14.36
N PHE A 172 4.18 6.77 14.77
CA PHE A 172 3.32 7.66 14.01
C PHE A 172 4.00 9.00 13.71
N LEU A 173 4.60 9.67 14.70
CA LEU A 173 5.26 10.96 14.51
C LEU A 173 6.46 10.87 13.55
N ILE A 174 7.29 9.83 13.69
CA ILE A 174 8.43 9.61 12.79
C ILE A 174 7.95 9.34 11.36
N LEU A 175 6.92 8.50 11.21
CA LEU A 175 6.34 8.20 9.90
C LEU A 175 5.68 9.43 9.28
N LEU A 176 5.00 10.26 10.07
CA LEU A 176 4.40 11.50 9.61
C LEU A 176 5.48 12.46 9.12
N GLN A 177 6.54 12.67 9.91
CA GLN A 177 7.67 13.50 9.50
C GLN A 177 8.31 12.98 8.22
N ARG A 178 8.54 11.66 8.12
CA ARG A 178 9.10 11.03 6.92
C ARG A 178 8.20 11.25 5.70
N SER A 179 6.91 10.95 5.80
CA SER A 179 5.96 11.06 4.69
C SER A 179 5.75 12.52 4.26
N SER A 180 5.66 13.46 5.21
CA SER A 180 5.60 14.88 4.90
C SER A 180 6.90 15.37 4.23
N THR A 181 8.06 14.91 4.69
CA THR A 181 9.35 15.26 4.07
C THR A 181 9.45 14.71 2.65
N LEU A 182 8.98 13.49 2.40
CA LEU A 182 8.90 12.91 1.06
C LEU A 182 7.99 13.74 0.16
N MET A 183 6.81 14.12 0.63
CA MET A 183 5.87 14.95 -0.12
C MET A 183 6.47 16.30 -0.49
N PHE A 184 7.14 16.99 0.44
CA PHE A 184 7.73 18.31 0.16
C PHE A 184 9.01 18.24 -0.68
N ARG A 185 9.75 17.12 -0.62
CA ARG A 185 10.98 16.94 -1.41
C ARG A 185 10.73 16.42 -2.82
N ASP A 186 9.62 15.73 -3.07
CA ASP A 186 9.23 15.35 -4.44
C ASP A 186 8.63 16.53 -5.21
N VAL A 187 9.47 17.54 -5.42
CA VAL A 187 9.08 18.79 -6.07
C VAL A 187 8.65 18.55 -7.51
N ARG A 188 9.27 17.60 -8.23
CA ARG A 188 8.96 17.38 -9.65
C ARG A 188 7.50 16.99 -9.86
N LEU A 189 7.03 15.97 -9.16
CA LEU A 189 5.67 15.47 -9.32
C LEU A 189 4.64 16.48 -8.80
N ALA A 190 4.94 17.13 -7.67
CA ALA A 190 4.10 18.19 -7.12
C ALA A 190 4.00 19.41 -8.06
N THR A 191 5.11 19.84 -8.66
CA THR A 191 5.15 20.95 -9.61
C THR A 191 4.36 20.63 -10.88
N PHE A 192 4.51 19.44 -11.47
CA PHE A 192 3.70 19.04 -12.63
C PHE A 192 2.20 19.02 -12.31
N ARG A 193 1.82 18.56 -11.11
CA ARG A 193 0.43 18.55 -10.65
C ARG A 193 -0.14 19.97 -10.54
N VAL A 194 0.59 20.90 -9.92
CA VAL A 194 0.15 22.30 -9.78
C VAL A 194 0.05 22.99 -11.16
N ILE A 195 1.05 22.84 -12.02
CA ILE A 195 1.08 23.47 -13.36
C ILE A 195 -0.08 22.96 -14.21
N SER A 196 -0.25 21.63 -14.31
CA SER A 196 -1.32 21.03 -15.13
C SER A 196 -2.71 21.49 -14.67
N GLN A 197 -2.96 21.50 -13.37
CA GLN A 197 -4.25 21.92 -12.83
C GLN A 197 -4.50 23.43 -13.00
N THR A 198 -3.45 24.26 -12.92
CA THR A 198 -3.54 25.70 -13.22
C THR A 198 -3.90 25.94 -14.69
N LEU A 199 -3.26 25.23 -15.62
CA LEU A 199 -3.52 25.35 -17.05
C LEU A 199 -4.96 24.95 -17.40
N VAL A 200 -5.45 23.85 -16.83
CA VAL A 200 -6.84 23.42 -17.05
C VAL A 200 -7.83 24.41 -16.43
N ALA A 201 -7.55 24.99 -15.27
CA ALA A 201 -8.38 26.03 -14.66
C ALA A 201 -8.49 27.28 -15.55
N MET A 202 -7.36 27.75 -16.08
CA MET A 202 -7.31 28.90 -16.98
C MET A 202 -8.05 28.62 -18.28
N PHE A 203 -7.80 27.45 -18.90
CA PHE A 203 -8.50 27.03 -20.11
C PHE A 203 -10.03 27.01 -19.90
N MET A 204 -10.48 26.42 -18.79
CA MET A 204 -11.89 26.37 -18.43
C MET A 204 -12.49 27.76 -18.18
N GLY A 205 -11.76 28.62 -17.46
CA GLY A 205 -12.16 30.00 -17.19
C GLY A 205 -12.30 30.84 -18.46
N CYS A 206 -11.44 30.62 -19.46
CA CYS A 206 -11.54 31.29 -20.76
C CYS A 206 -12.79 30.88 -21.55
N ILE A 207 -13.13 29.58 -21.56
CA ILE A 207 -14.31 29.08 -22.28
C ILE A 207 -15.60 29.64 -21.68
N TYR A 208 -15.71 29.64 -20.36
CA TYR A 208 -16.94 30.01 -19.64
C TYR A 208 -16.92 31.44 -19.09
N TRP A 209 -16.27 32.36 -19.80
CA TRP A 209 -16.06 33.74 -19.35
C TRP A 209 -17.37 34.48 -19.01
N ASN A 210 -17.54 34.86 -17.74
CA ASN A 210 -18.73 35.59 -17.22
C ASN A 210 -20.09 34.91 -17.50
N PHE A 211 -20.15 33.57 -17.47
CA PHE A 211 -21.42 32.84 -17.60
C PHE A 211 -22.27 32.88 -16.32
N GLY A 212 -21.64 32.99 -15.14
CA GLY A 212 -22.30 32.83 -13.84
C GLY A 212 -23.44 33.80 -13.55
N ASN A 213 -23.46 35.00 -14.14
CA ASN A 213 -24.49 36.02 -13.92
C ASN A 213 -25.50 36.17 -15.07
N ASN A 214 -25.34 35.39 -16.15
CA ASN A 214 -26.19 35.49 -17.33
C ASN A 214 -27.31 34.44 -17.33
N GLY A 215 -28.56 34.89 -17.22
CA GLY A 215 -29.74 34.04 -17.14
C GLY A 215 -30.03 33.25 -18.43
N SER A 216 -29.54 33.68 -19.60
CA SER A 216 -29.70 32.91 -20.84
C SER A 216 -28.72 31.73 -20.95
N LYS A 217 -27.66 31.71 -20.13
CA LYS A 217 -26.56 30.74 -20.18
C LYS A 217 -26.51 29.81 -18.96
N VAL A 218 -27.60 29.72 -18.20
CA VAL A 218 -27.68 28.94 -16.95
C VAL A 218 -27.35 27.45 -17.15
N SER A 219 -27.86 26.83 -18.22
CA SER A 219 -27.54 25.44 -18.57
C SER A 219 -26.04 25.25 -18.87
N SER A 220 -25.40 26.18 -19.57
CA SER A 220 -23.95 26.13 -19.79
C SER A 220 -23.16 26.37 -18.49
N ASN A 221 -23.65 27.22 -17.59
CA ASN A 221 -23.04 27.43 -16.28
C ASN A 221 -23.14 26.17 -15.40
N PHE A 222 -24.26 25.44 -15.48
CA PHE A 222 -24.42 24.13 -14.84
C PHE A 222 -23.34 23.13 -15.30
N SER A 223 -23.12 23.02 -16.62
CA SER A 223 -22.03 22.22 -17.18
C SER A 223 -20.64 22.67 -16.73
N CYS A 224 -20.44 23.98 -16.57
CA CYS A 224 -19.19 24.54 -16.08
C CYS A 224 -18.86 24.05 -14.66
N ILE A 225 -19.81 24.14 -13.75
CA ILE A 225 -19.65 23.74 -12.34
C ILE A 225 -19.42 22.23 -12.23
N PHE A 226 -20.18 21.43 -12.98
CA PHE A 226 -20.00 19.98 -12.99
C PHE A 226 -18.61 19.58 -13.52
N PHE A 227 -18.14 20.23 -14.59
CA PHE A 227 -16.82 19.97 -15.16
C PHE A 227 -15.67 20.37 -14.21
N MET A 228 -15.83 21.48 -13.47
CA MET A 228 -14.88 21.88 -12.41
C MET A 228 -14.70 20.78 -11.36
N MET A 229 -15.82 20.19 -10.92
CA MET A 229 -15.82 19.11 -9.94
C MET A 229 -15.20 17.82 -10.48
N ILE A 230 -15.59 17.39 -11.68
CA ILE A 230 -15.04 16.18 -12.32
C ILE A 230 -13.53 16.30 -12.52
N THR A 231 -13.08 17.44 -13.03
CA THR A 231 -11.66 17.67 -13.32
C THR A 231 -10.83 17.59 -12.05
N THR A 232 -11.31 18.20 -10.95
CA THR A 232 -10.65 18.11 -9.64
C THR A 232 -10.58 16.66 -9.16
N PHE A 233 -11.71 15.93 -9.23
CA PHE A 233 -11.77 14.53 -8.81
C PHE A 233 -10.81 13.64 -9.61
N TYR A 234 -10.90 13.68 -10.94
CA TYR A 234 -10.12 12.81 -11.82
C TYR A 234 -8.61 13.09 -11.72
N ALA A 235 -8.21 14.36 -11.58
CA ALA A 235 -6.81 14.72 -11.38
C ALA A 235 -6.21 14.07 -10.12
N THR A 236 -6.99 13.99 -9.03
CA THR A 236 -6.53 13.37 -7.77
C THR A 236 -6.48 11.85 -7.85
N VAL A 237 -7.49 11.23 -8.48
CA VAL A 237 -7.56 9.78 -8.67
C VAL A 237 -6.39 9.27 -9.52
N MET A 238 -6.16 9.88 -10.68
CA MET A 238 -5.10 9.44 -11.60
C MET A 238 -3.72 9.48 -10.95
N HIS A 239 -3.44 10.53 -10.19
CA HIS A 239 -2.19 10.66 -9.45
C HIS A 239 -2.06 9.58 -8.36
N ALA A 240 -3.10 9.38 -7.56
CA ALA A 240 -3.13 8.41 -6.47
C ALA A 240 -2.91 6.95 -6.94
N VAL A 241 -3.58 6.54 -8.02
CA VAL A 241 -3.49 5.18 -8.56
C VAL A 241 -2.07 4.84 -9.04
N LEU A 242 -1.33 5.83 -9.56
CA LEU A 242 0.01 5.61 -10.11
C LEU A 242 1.10 5.56 -9.04
N THR A 243 0.99 6.39 -7.99
CA THR A 243 2.05 6.53 -6.98
C THR A 243 1.91 5.54 -5.83
N TYR A 244 0.68 5.26 -5.41
CA TYR A 244 0.41 4.45 -4.23
C TYR A 244 0.95 3.00 -4.29
N PRO A 245 0.89 2.26 -5.42
CA PRO A 245 1.44 0.90 -5.51
C PRO A 245 2.94 0.83 -5.15
N LEU A 246 3.72 1.82 -5.59
CA LEU A 246 5.16 1.91 -5.33
C LEU A 246 5.43 2.10 -3.82
N GLU A 247 4.71 3.03 -3.20
CA GLU A 247 4.82 3.28 -1.76
C GLU A 247 4.36 2.07 -0.93
N ALA A 248 3.26 1.43 -1.33
CA ALA A 248 2.72 0.26 -0.66
C ALA A 248 3.70 -0.93 -0.71
N GLY A 249 4.48 -1.07 -1.79
CA GLY A 249 5.53 -2.10 -1.89
C GLY A 249 6.63 -1.91 -0.84
N VAL A 250 7.11 -0.67 -0.65
CA VAL A 250 8.09 -0.35 0.39
C VAL A 250 7.51 -0.61 1.78
N PHE A 251 6.28 -0.15 2.02
CA PHE A 251 5.57 -0.37 3.29
C PHE A 251 5.49 -1.87 3.65
N LEU A 252 5.11 -2.73 2.71
CA LEU A 252 4.98 -4.17 2.96
C LEU A 252 6.30 -4.78 3.44
N ARG A 253 7.42 -4.42 2.79
CA ARG A 253 8.76 -4.89 3.18
C ARG A 253 9.13 -4.42 4.60
N GLU A 254 8.88 -3.15 4.92
CA GLU A 254 9.16 -2.59 6.24
C GLU A 254 8.25 -3.21 7.33
N HIS A 255 7.00 -3.53 6.99
CA HIS A 255 6.05 -4.17 7.89
C HIS A 255 6.43 -5.62 8.21
N PHE A 256 6.93 -6.39 7.23
CA PHE A 256 7.41 -7.76 7.45
C PHE A 256 8.66 -7.79 8.32
N ASN A 257 9.52 -6.78 8.23
CA ASN A 257 10.66 -6.62 9.14
C ASN A 257 10.26 -6.13 10.55
N HIS A 258 8.97 -5.98 10.84
CA HIS A 258 8.44 -5.50 12.12
C HIS A 258 8.98 -4.14 12.55
N TRP A 259 9.24 -3.23 11.60
CA TRP A 259 9.72 -1.89 11.93
C TRP A 259 8.62 -1.02 12.55
N TYR A 260 7.38 -1.11 12.05
CA TYR A 260 6.25 -0.36 12.57
C TYR A 260 4.88 -1.00 12.26
N CYS A 261 3.86 -0.55 12.99
CA CYS A 261 2.47 -0.99 12.84
C CYS A 261 1.81 -0.44 11.56
N LEU A 262 0.94 -1.23 10.92
CA LEU A 262 0.12 -0.80 9.77
C LEU A 262 -0.73 0.45 10.09
N SER A 263 -1.34 0.51 11.27
CA SER A 263 -2.19 1.65 11.67
C SER A 263 -1.43 2.97 11.80
N ALA A 264 -0.17 2.91 12.27
CA ALA A 264 0.67 4.10 12.39
C ALA A 264 1.03 4.65 11.01
N TYR A 265 1.39 3.78 10.07
CA TYR A 265 1.70 4.16 8.69
C TYR A 265 0.48 4.73 7.96
N TYR A 266 -0.66 4.03 8.04
CA TYR A 266 -1.89 4.45 7.37
C TYR A 266 -2.32 5.84 7.81
N LEU A 267 -2.35 6.11 9.12
CA LEU A 267 -2.74 7.42 9.64
C LEU A 267 -1.71 8.50 9.28
N ALA A 268 -0.41 8.19 9.37
CA ALA A 268 0.65 9.11 9.02
C ALA A 268 0.57 9.53 7.54
N LYS A 269 0.30 8.58 6.65
CA LYS A 269 0.15 8.83 5.21
C LYS A 269 -1.13 9.63 4.90
N ALA A 270 -2.25 9.26 5.50
CA ALA A 270 -3.51 9.99 5.31
C ALA A 270 -3.37 11.47 5.72
N LEU A 271 -2.65 11.75 6.81
CA LEU A 271 -2.42 13.11 7.28
C LEU A 271 -1.35 13.85 6.48
N SER A 272 -0.31 13.17 5.99
CA SER A 272 0.75 13.82 5.20
C SER A 272 0.25 14.36 3.86
N ASP A 273 -0.77 13.73 3.26
CA ASP A 273 -1.28 14.12 1.94
C ASP A 273 -2.26 15.32 1.99
N VAL A 274 -2.78 15.66 3.18
CA VAL A 274 -3.79 16.74 3.39
C VAL A 274 -3.38 18.10 2.81
N PRO A 275 -2.14 18.61 3.00
CA PRO A 275 -1.78 19.95 2.54
C PRO A 275 -1.87 20.11 1.03
N LEU A 276 -1.32 19.17 0.26
CA LEU A 276 -1.36 19.20 -1.20
C LEU A 276 -2.80 19.04 -1.72
N GLN A 277 -3.59 18.25 -1.00
CA GLN A 277 -4.99 18.01 -1.32
C GLN A 277 -5.90 19.23 -1.09
N ILE A 278 -5.50 20.17 -0.24
CA ILE A 278 -6.19 21.45 -0.06
C ILE A 278 -5.66 22.48 -1.08
N ILE A 279 -4.34 22.58 -1.25
CA ILE A 279 -3.71 23.62 -2.08
C ILE A 279 -4.14 23.50 -3.55
N CYS A 280 -4.04 22.31 -4.16
CA CYS A 280 -4.28 22.16 -5.59
C CYS A 280 -5.75 22.44 -6.02
N PRO A 281 -6.78 21.87 -5.36
CA PRO A 281 -8.18 22.20 -5.66
C PRO A 281 -8.54 23.65 -5.33
N THR A 282 -7.95 24.23 -4.28
CA THR A 282 -8.19 25.65 -3.93
C THR A 282 -7.68 26.57 -5.03
N LEU A 283 -6.47 26.31 -5.54
CA LEU A 283 -5.90 27.09 -6.64
C LEU A 283 -6.76 26.97 -7.89
N PHE A 284 -7.16 25.75 -8.25
CA PHE A 284 -8.08 25.50 -9.38
C PHE A 284 -9.39 26.28 -9.26
N MET A 285 -10.07 26.17 -8.12
CA MET A 285 -11.35 26.82 -7.89
C MET A 285 -11.22 28.34 -7.86
N SER A 286 -10.16 28.88 -7.26
CA SER A 286 -9.97 30.33 -7.19
C SER A 286 -9.87 30.99 -8.57
N ILE A 287 -9.21 30.32 -9.53
CA ILE A 287 -9.08 30.79 -10.90
C ILE A 287 -10.41 30.61 -11.65
N ALA A 288 -10.95 29.38 -11.66
CA ALA A 288 -12.12 29.04 -12.45
C ALA A 288 -13.40 29.77 -11.98
N TYR A 289 -13.60 29.93 -10.67
CA TYR A 289 -14.75 30.61 -10.08
C TYR A 289 -14.81 32.10 -10.47
N TRP A 290 -13.66 32.78 -10.42
CA TRP A 290 -13.60 34.20 -10.77
C TRP A 290 -13.68 34.46 -12.27
N MET A 291 -13.00 33.66 -13.10
CA MET A 291 -13.09 33.81 -14.56
C MET A 291 -14.50 33.50 -15.09
N SER A 292 -15.20 32.53 -14.48
CA SER A 292 -16.57 32.20 -14.89
C SER A 292 -17.63 33.21 -14.41
N GLY A 293 -17.26 34.19 -13.57
CA GLY A 293 -18.15 35.25 -13.11
C GLY A 293 -19.25 34.77 -12.16
N GLN A 294 -18.95 33.78 -11.31
CA GLN A 294 -19.84 33.31 -10.25
C GLN A 294 -20.14 34.40 -9.21
N PRO A 295 -21.20 34.29 -8.40
CA PRO A 295 -21.55 35.30 -7.41
C PRO A 295 -20.41 35.57 -6.41
N ARG A 296 -20.12 36.85 -6.15
CA ARG A 296 -18.99 37.28 -5.30
C ARG A 296 -19.28 37.19 -3.78
N GLU A 297 -20.15 36.28 -3.39
CA GLU A 297 -20.54 36.08 -2.00
C GLU A 297 -19.66 35.00 -1.38
N TRP A 298 -19.04 35.31 -0.23
CA TRP A 298 -18.10 34.41 0.45
C TRP A 298 -18.76 33.10 0.88
N ASP A 299 -20.01 33.14 1.33
CA ASP A 299 -20.75 31.96 1.79
C ASP A 299 -20.94 30.95 0.66
N ARG A 300 -21.31 31.44 -0.54
CA ARG A 300 -21.51 30.60 -1.74
C ARG A 300 -20.20 29.99 -2.23
N PHE A 301 -19.14 30.78 -2.25
CA PHE A 301 -17.81 30.30 -2.60
C PHE A 301 -17.36 29.21 -1.62
N PHE A 302 -17.56 29.41 -0.32
CA PHE A 302 -17.16 28.45 0.71
C PHE A 302 -17.88 27.10 0.57
N MET A 303 -19.20 27.09 0.35
CA MET A 303 -19.96 25.85 0.16
C MET A 303 -19.48 25.06 -1.06
N LEU A 304 -19.26 25.75 -2.19
CA LEU A 304 -18.75 25.13 -3.42
C LEU A 304 -17.30 24.64 -3.26
N TRP A 305 -16.45 25.44 -2.63
CA TRP A 305 -15.06 25.10 -2.35
C TRP A 305 -14.96 23.88 -1.43
N LEU A 306 -15.78 23.82 -0.38
CA LEU A 306 -15.86 22.68 0.54
C LEU A 306 -16.32 21.41 -0.18
N ALA A 307 -17.37 21.49 -1.00
CA ALA A 307 -17.82 20.36 -1.81
C ALA A 307 -16.70 19.85 -2.74
N ASN A 308 -15.97 20.75 -3.39
CA ASN A 308 -14.89 20.39 -4.29
C ASN A 308 -13.68 19.77 -3.55
N ILE A 309 -13.33 20.27 -2.36
CA ILE A 309 -12.28 19.68 -1.52
C ILE A 309 -12.69 18.28 -1.04
N LEU A 310 -13.92 18.09 -0.58
CA LEU A 310 -14.40 16.77 -0.16
C LEU A 310 -14.34 15.76 -1.31
N LEU A 311 -14.78 16.16 -2.51
CA LEU A 311 -14.65 15.36 -3.73
C LEU A 311 -13.19 15.05 -4.05
N ALA A 312 -12.29 16.02 -3.90
CA ALA A 312 -10.87 15.81 -4.11
C ALA A 312 -10.34 14.74 -3.13
N PHE A 313 -10.64 14.85 -1.83
CA PHE A 313 -10.24 13.87 -0.82
C PHE A 313 -10.81 12.47 -1.10
N LEU A 314 -12.07 12.40 -1.55
CA LEU A 314 -12.72 11.16 -1.98
C LEU A 314 -11.99 10.53 -3.17
N GLY A 315 -11.61 11.34 -4.16
CA GLY A 315 -10.83 10.89 -5.32
C GLY A 315 -9.47 10.33 -4.91
N GLN A 316 -8.75 11.03 -4.02
CA GLN A 316 -7.47 10.56 -3.49
C GLN A 316 -7.64 9.23 -2.72
N SER A 317 -8.64 9.12 -1.85
CA SER A 317 -8.88 7.90 -1.07
C SER A 317 -9.26 6.71 -1.96
N PHE A 318 -10.12 6.94 -2.95
CA PHE A 318 -10.50 5.92 -3.92
C PHE A 318 -9.30 5.45 -4.74
N GLY A 319 -8.52 6.39 -5.27
CA GLY A 319 -7.32 6.05 -6.05
C GLY A 319 -6.26 5.32 -5.23
N ASN A 320 -6.05 5.70 -3.97
CA ASN A 320 -5.16 4.97 -3.06
C ASN A 320 -5.67 3.53 -2.82
N ALA A 321 -6.98 3.33 -2.62
CA ALA A 321 -7.55 1.99 -2.42
C ALA A 321 -7.35 1.09 -3.65
N MET A 322 -7.56 1.63 -4.85
CA MET A 322 -7.35 0.92 -6.11
C MET A 322 -5.87 0.61 -6.34
N GLY A 323 -4.97 1.57 -6.08
CA GLY A 323 -3.52 1.37 -6.19
C GLY A 323 -2.94 0.43 -5.12
N ALA A 324 -3.59 0.32 -3.95
CA ALA A 324 -3.19 -0.65 -2.94
C ALA A 324 -3.52 -2.09 -3.37
N GLY A 325 -4.71 -2.28 -3.96
CA GLY A 325 -5.27 -3.59 -4.27
C GLY A 325 -4.72 -4.23 -5.54
N PHE A 326 -4.45 -3.43 -6.57
CA PHE A 326 -4.13 -3.92 -7.92
C PHE A 326 -2.81 -3.34 -8.45
N GLU A 327 -2.30 -3.91 -9.53
CA GLU A 327 -1.22 -3.32 -10.31
C GLU A 327 -1.70 -2.05 -11.03
N SER A 328 -0.80 -1.07 -11.23
CA SER A 328 -1.14 0.28 -11.69
C SER A 328 -1.99 0.30 -12.98
N GLN A 329 -1.70 -0.55 -13.96
CA GLN A 329 -2.45 -0.58 -15.22
C GLN A 329 -3.89 -1.09 -15.04
N VAL A 330 -4.06 -2.18 -14.29
CA VAL A 330 -5.37 -2.77 -13.97
C VAL A 330 -6.18 -1.83 -13.09
N ALA A 331 -5.52 -1.19 -12.12
CA ALA A 331 -6.14 -0.22 -11.22
C ALA A 331 -6.71 0.97 -11.99
N LEU A 332 -6.00 1.52 -12.99
CA LEU A 332 -6.47 2.63 -13.83
C LEU A 332 -7.71 2.25 -14.64
N PHE A 333 -7.68 1.07 -15.28
CA PHE A 333 -8.83 0.59 -16.06
C PHE A 333 -10.07 0.42 -15.17
N LEU A 334 -9.92 -0.30 -14.05
CA LEU A 334 -11.02 -0.60 -13.15
C LEU A 334 -11.59 0.67 -12.48
N THR A 335 -10.71 1.62 -12.15
CA THR A 335 -11.08 2.94 -11.64
C THR A 335 -12.03 3.66 -12.59
N SER A 336 -11.67 3.76 -13.88
CA SER A 336 -12.50 4.41 -14.89
C SER A 336 -13.85 3.71 -15.08
N VAL A 337 -13.87 2.38 -15.07
CA VAL A 337 -15.10 1.57 -15.20
C VAL A 337 -16.05 1.77 -14.02
N ILE A 338 -15.54 1.90 -12.79
CA ILE A 338 -16.37 2.11 -11.59
C ILE A 338 -16.89 3.56 -11.53
N ILE A 339 -16.07 4.54 -11.88
CA ILE A 339 -16.45 5.96 -11.77
C ILE A 339 -17.44 6.36 -12.88
N MET A 340 -17.32 5.81 -14.10
CA MET A 340 -18.16 6.19 -15.24
C MET A 340 -19.69 6.06 -14.99
N PRO A 341 -20.21 4.95 -14.44
CA PRO A 341 -21.62 4.86 -14.06
C PRO A 341 -22.02 5.88 -12.99
N MET A 342 -21.15 6.14 -12.01
CA MET A 342 -21.42 7.13 -10.96
C MET A 342 -21.53 8.55 -11.53
N PHE A 343 -20.74 8.88 -12.55
CA PHE A 343 -20.87 10.13 -13.29
C PHE A 343 -22.19 10.24 -14.04
N LEU A 344 -22.62 9.16 -14.70
CA LEU A 344 -23.83 9.15 -15.53
C LEU A 344 -25.09 9.41 -14.69
N VAL A 345 -25.16 8.82 -13.49
CA VAL A 345 -26.29 8.94 -12.57
C VAL A 345 -26.11 10.08 -11.54
N SER A 346 -25.34 11.12 -11.90
CA SER A 346 -25.07 12.28 -11.03
C SER A 346 -26.18 13.34 -11.02
N GLY A 347 -27.18 13.23 -11.89
CA GLY A 347 -28.19 14.28 -12.12
C GLY A 347 -27.80 15.30 -13.20
N PHE A 348 -26.59 15.19 -13.79
CA PHE A 348 -26.16 16.03 -14.90
C PHE A 348 -26.65 15.54 -16.28
N PHE A 349 -26.45 14.24 -16.57
CA PHE A 349 -26.78 13.66 -17.88
C PHE A 349 -28.21 13.16 -17.98
N VAL A 350 -28.77 12.69 -16.86
CA VAL A 350 -30.13 12.18 -16.76
C VAL A 350 -30.76 12.82 -15.53
N HIS A 351 -31.94 13.41 -15.68
CA HIS A 351 -32.71 13.94 -14.57
C HIS A 351 -33.05 12.82 -13.58
N LEU A 352 -32.99 13.12 -12.28
CA LEU A 352 -33.11 12.09 -11.24
C LEU A 352 -34.50 11.43 -11.21
N ASP A 353 -35.54 12.13 -11.67
CA ASP A 353 -36.93 11.66 -11.71
C ASP A 353 -37.20 10.74 -12.91
N ASP A 354 -36.42 10.86 -13.99
CA ASP A 354 -36.58 10.07 -15.22
C ASP A 354 -35.87 8.70 -15.13
N ILE A 355 -35.11 8.47 -14.05
CA ILE A 355 -34.39 7.21 -13.86
C ILE A 355 -35.39 6.10 -13.51
N SER A 356 -35.32 5.00 -14.26
CA SER A 356 -36.13 3.80 -13.97
C SER A 356 -35.98 3.37 -12.49
N PRO A 357 -37.08 2.99 -11.81
CA PRO A 357 -37.04 2.60 -10.40
C PRO A 357 -35.99 1.52 -10.08
N TYR A 358 -35.72 0.61 -11.03
CA TYR A 358 -34.72 -0.45 -10.89
C TYR A 358 -33.27 0.06 -10.80
N LEU A 359 -32.96 1.21 -11.40
CA LEU A 359 -31.61 1.81 -11.40
C LEU A 359 -31.47 2.99 -10.44
N SER A 360 -32.57 3.42 -9.81
CA SER A 360 -32.61 4.56 -8.88
C SER A 360 -31.61 4.45 -7.72
N TRP A 361 -31.36 3.24 -7.21
CA TRP A 361 -30.41 2.97 -6.12
C TRP A 361 -28.98 3.40 -6.45
N LEU A 362 -28.58 3.34 -7.73
CA LEU A 362 -27.24 3.74 -8.18
C LEU A 362 -27.00 5.24 -8.01
N SER A 363 -28.05 6.05 -8.13
CA SER A 363 -27.99 7.49 -7.89
C SER A 363 -27.62 7.83 -6.45
N TYR A 364 -28.08 7.04 -5.46
CA TYR A 364 -27.79 7.25 -4.04
C TYR A 364 -26.37 6.86 -3.65
N ILE A 365 -25.68 6.05 -4.47
CA ILE A 365 -24.27 5.68 -4.28
C ILE A 365 -23.35 6.69 -4.98
N SER A 366 -23.86 7.44 -5.96
CA SER A 366 -23.07 8.41 -6.70
C SER A 366 -22.62 9.56 -5.81
N ILE A 367 -21.31 9.62 -5.59
CA ILE A 367 -20.63 10.71 -4.89
C ILE A 367 -20.83 12.05 -5.64
N PHE A 368 -20.94 11.99 -6.97
CA PHE A 368 -21.12 13.18 -7.81
C PHE A 368 -22.51 13.78 -7.69
N ARG A 369 -23.54 12.97 -7.42
CA ARG A 369 -24.90 13.46 -7.16
C ARG A 369 -24.90 14.44 -5.99
N TYR A 370 -24.42 14.00 -4.83
CA TYR A 370 -24.39 14.84 -3.62
C TYR A 370 -23.52 16.08 -3.79
N GLY A 371 -22.38 15.94 -4.47
CA GLY A 371 -21.53 17.09 -4.81
C GLY A 371 -22.24 18.10 -5.71
N LEU A 372 -22.95 17.63 -6.75
CA LEU A 372 -23.56 18.48 -7.76
C LEU A 372 -24.79 19.18 -7.21
N GLU A 373 -25.66 18.46 -6.49
CA GLU A 373 -26.80 19.05 -5.80
C GLU A 373 -26.33 20.13 -4.80
N SER A 374 -25.30 19.84 -4.00
CA SER A 374 -24.71 20.82 -3.07
C SER A 374 -24.17 22.06 -3.80
N ALA A 375 -23.50 21.87 -4.95
CA ALA A 375 -22.97 22.95 -5.76
C ALA A 375 -24.09 23.81 -6.38
N MET A 376 -25.18 23.20 -6.84
CA MET A 376 -26.33 23.89 -7.42
C MET A 376 -27.07 24.73 -6.41
N ILE A 377 -27.34 24.19 -5.23
CA ILE A 377 -28.02 24.95 -4.17
C ILE A 377 -27.11 26.09 -3.67
N ALA A 378 -25.80 25.88 -3.56
CA ALA A 378 -24.87 26.95 -3.20
C ALA A 378 -24.90 28.14 -4.19
N ILE A 379 -24.96 27.86 -5.50
CA ILE A 379 -24.86 28.89 -6.54
C ILE A 379 -26.22 29.54 -6.87
N TYR A 380 -27.30 28.77 -6.87
CA TYR A 380 -28.64 29.24 -7.29
C TYR A 380 -29.63 29.37 -6.14
N GLY A 381 -29.39 28.75 -4.98
CA GLY A 381 -30.22 28.84 -3.78
C GLY A 381 -29.98 30.12 -2.97
N PHE A 382 -30.37 30.11 -1.69
CA PHE A 382 -30.18 31.22 -0.74
C PHE A 382 -30.66 32.59 -1.29
N ASN A 383 -31.89 32.64 -1.81
CA ASN A 383 -32.54 33.86 -2.32
C ASN A 383 -31.65 34.75 -3.21
N ARG A 384 -30.98 34.13 -4.17
CA ARG A 384 -30.12 34.85 -5.12
C ARG A 384 -30.91 35.89 -5.92
N LYS A 385 -30.31 37.08 -6.10
CA LYS A 385 -30.84 38.14 -6.95
C LYS A 385 -31.10 37.64 -8.39
N PRO A 386 -32.12 38.15 -9.08
CA PRO A 386 -32.43 37.72 -10.44
C PRO A 386 -31.23 37.91 -11.37
N LEU A 387 -31.02 36.95 -12.25
CA LEU A 387 -29.90 36.94 -13.19
C LEU A 387 -30.11 38.00 -14.28
N GLN A 388 -29.00 38.52 -14.82
CA GLN A 388 -29.04 39.48 -15.93
C GLN A 388 -29.39 38.73 -17.21
N CYS A 389 -30.38 39.23 -17.97
CA CYS A 389 -30.75 38.67 -19.26
C CYS A 389 -30.80 39.76 -20.32
N ASN A 390 -30.08 39.57 -21.43
CA ASN A 390 -30.09 40.49 -22.58
C ASN A 390 -31.20 40.14 -23.59
N GLN A 391 -31.94 39.05 -23.38
CA GLN A 391 -33.01 38.58 -24.26
C GLN A 391 -34.39 38.96 -23.72
N ILE A 392 -35.35 39.16 -24.64
CA ILE A 392 -36.73 39.57 -24.33
C ILE A 392 -37.44 38.53 -23.45
N TYR A 393 -37.20 37.24 -23.70
CA TYR A 393 -37.67 36.14 -22.86
C TYR A 393 -36.48 35.41 -22.23
N CYS A 394 -36.53 35.23 -20.91
CA CYS A 394 -35.49 34.56 -20.14
C CYS A 394 -36.13 33.63 -19.11
N HIS A 395 -36.18 32.34 -19.43
CA HIS A 395 -36.87 31.34 -18.60
C HIS A 395 -36.23 31.23 -17.20
N TYR A 396 -34.90 31.21 -17.14
CA TYR A 396 -34.11 31.08 -15.92
C TYR A 396 -33.71 32.42 -15.28
N LYS A 397 -34.48 33.49 -15.51
CA LYS A 397 -34.24 34.79 -14.84
C LYS A 397 -34.27 34.65 -13.32
N TYR A 398 -35.16 33.81 -12.81
CA TYR A 398 -35.24 33.44 -11.40
C TYR A 398 -34.55 32.09 -11.18
N PRO A 399 -33.45 32.05 -10.41
CA PRO A 399 -32.69 30.83 -10.14
C PRO A 399 -33.50 29.67 -9.54
N GLN A 400 -34.55 29.98 -8.78
CA GLN A 400 -35.41 28.98 -8.14
C GLN A 400 -36.07 28.03 -9.16
N ARG A 401 -36.50 28.55 -10.31
CA ARG A 401 -37.09 27.70 -11.37
C ARG A 401 -36.10 26.69 -11.92
N PHE A 402 -34.82 27.07 -12.03
CA PHE A 402 -33.80 26.13 -12.49
C PHE A 402 -33.54 25.01 -11.48
N LEU A 403 -33.64 25.30 -10.18
CA LEU A 403 -33.54 24.27 -9.14
C LEU A 403 -34.75 23.33 -9.14
N GLU A 404 -35.95 23.86 -9.37
CA GLU A 404 -37.18 23.08 -9.52
C GLU A 404 -37.10 22.14 -10.74
N ASP A 405 -36.60 22.61 -11.88
CA ASP A 405 -36.41 21.79 -13.10
C ASP A 405 -35.35 20.69 -12.90
N LEU A 406 -34.42 20.87 -11.97
CA LEU A 406 -33.46 19.83 -11.58
C LEU A 406 -34.02 18.84 -10.53
N GLY A 407 -35.24 19.06 -10.03
CA GLY A 407 -35.84 18.25 -8.96
C GLY A 407 -35.23 18.51 -7.58
N ILE A 408 -34.48 19.61 -7.41
CA ILE A 408 -33.75 19.93 -6.18
C ILE A 408 -34.60 20.86 -5.30
N LYS A 409 -34.94 20.38 -4.10
CA LYS A 409 -35.64 21.21 -3.10
C LYS A 409 -34.70 22.30 -2.56
N ASN A 410 -35.15 23.54 -2.59
CA ASN A 410 -34.38 24.71 -2.17
C ASN A 410 -34.42 24.90 -0.64
N ASP A 411 -33.97 23.89 0.11
CA ASP A 411 -33.92 23.90 1.57
C ASP A 411 -32.46 24.00 2.04
N ASP A 412 -32.14 24.97 2.91
CA ASP A 412 -30.78 25.20 3.43
C ASP A 412 -30.16 23.95 4.08
N ASN A 413 -31.01 23.10 4.68
CA ASN A 413 -30.59 21.84 5.32
C ASN A 413 -30.07 20.80 4.33
N THR A 414 -30.50 20.85 3.06
CA THR A 414 -30.13 19.84 2.05
C THR A 414 -28.67 19.95 1.63
N VAL A 415 -28.10 21.16 1.62
CA VAL A 415 -26.67 21.38 1.35
C VAL A 415 -25.81 20.69 2.40
N TRP A 416 -26.07 20.97 3.67
CA TRP A 416 -25.32 20.40 4.79
C TRP A 416 -25.50 18.90 4.90
N PHE A 417 -26.71 18.40 4.60
CA PHE A 417 -26.97 16.97 4.50
C PHE A 417 -26.09 16.32 3.41
N ASN A 418 -26.07 16.88 2.20
CA ASN A 418 -25.28 16.36 1.09
C ASN A 418 -23.77 16.40 1.39
N LEU A 419 -23.27 17.50 1.98
CA LEU A 419 -21.89 17.59 2.44
C LEU A 419 -21.57 16.56 3.54
N SER A 420 -22.49 16.31 4.46
CA SER A 420 -22.32 15.27 5.48
C SER A 420 -22.24 13.87 4.88
N MET A 421 -23.03 13.58 3.84
CA MET A 421 -22.98 12.32 3.12
C MET A 421 -21.64 12.14 2.41
N LEU A 422 -21.08 13.18 1.79
CA LEU A 422 -19.73 13.14 1.24
C LEU A 422 -18.67 12.80 2.29
N CYS A 423 -18.79 13.34 3.52
CA CYS A 423 -17.91 12.97 4.63
C CYS A 423 -18.07 11.49 5.03
N VAL A 424 -19.30 10.96 5.03
CA VAL A 424 -19.54 9.53 5.29
C VAL A 424 -18.89 8.66 4.21
N PHE A 425 -19.07 8.99 2.94
CA PHE A 425 -18.38 8.28 1.85
C PHE A 425 -16.85 8.36 1.98
N LEU A 426 -16.33 9.49 2.48
CA LEU A 426 -14.89 9.64 2.71
C LEU A 426 -14.42 8.66 3.78
N LEU A 427 -15.13 8.58 4.92
CA LEU A 427 -14.81 7.60 5.97
C LEU A 427 -14.91 6.15 5.48
N VAL A 428 -15.92 5.82 4.66
CA VAL A 428 -16.09 4.49 4.09
C VAL A 428 -14.94 4.14 3.14
N SER A 429 -14.55 5.06 2.24
CA SER A 429 -13.44 4.84 1.31
C SER A 429 -12.09 4.72 2.02
N GLN A 430 -11.90 5.44 3.13
CA GLN A 430 -10.73 5.35 3.99
C GLN A 430 -10.67 4.01 4.73
N LEU A 431 -11.81 3.53 5.25
CA LEU A 431 -11.91 2.19 5.84
C LEU A 431 -11.59 1.10 4.82
N MET A 432 -12.10 1.21 3.59
CA MET A 432 -11.79 0.29 2.50
C MET A 432 -10.29 0.23 2.21
N LEU A 433 -9.62 1.37 2.11
CA LEU A 433 -8.16 1.43 1.94
C LEU A 433 -7.41 0.70 3.07
N TYR A 434 -7.80 0.93 4.33
CA TYR A 434 -7.19 0.24 5.47
C TYR A 434 -7.39 -1.29 5.41
N LEU A 435 -8.59 -1.75 5.02
CA LEU A 435 -8.90 -3.17 4.88
C LEU A 435 -8.10 -3.82 3.75
N VAL A 436 -7.98 -3.16 2.59
CA VAL A 436 -7.20 -3.64 1.44
C VAL A 436 -5.72 -3.80 1.82
N LEU A 437 -5.14 -2.79 2.47
CA LEU A 437 -3.75 -2.88 2.96
C LEU A 437 -3.56 -4.00 3.97
N ARG A 438 -4.50 -4.16 4.91
CA ARG A 438 -4.44 -5.22 5.92
C ARG A 438 -4.54 -6.61 5.29
N TYR A 439 -5.40 -6.75 4.29
CA TYR A 439 -5.53 -7.99 3.52
C TYR A 439 -4.21 -8.32 2.80
N LYS A 440 -3.64 -7.35 2.09
CA LYS A 440 -2.37 -7.51 1.36
C LYS A 440 -1.20 -7.87 2.29
N ALA A 441 -1.11 -7.22 3.45
CA ALA A 441 -0.11 -7.53 4.46
C ALA A 441 -0.24 -8.96 5.02
N LYS A 442 -1.47 -9.47 5.18
CA LYS A 442 -1.70 -10.85 5.64
C LYS A 442 -1.42 -11.89 4.55
N HIS A 443 -1.82 -11.61 3.30
CA HIS A 443 -1.67 -12.52 2.18
C HIS A 443 -0.21 -12.75 1.81
N ASN A 444 0.59 -11.69 1.69
CA ASN A 444 2.00 -11.81 1.33
C ASN A 444 2.83 -12.54 2.42
N LYS A 445 2.39 -12.52 3.68
CA LYS A 445 2.99 -13.33 4.75
C LYS A 445 2.81 -14.84 4.56
N MET A 446 1.82 -15.28 3.79
CA MET A 446 1.60 -16.71 3.52
C MET A 446 2.42 -17.21 2.31
N LEU A 447 2.92 -16.28 1.49
CA LEU A 447 3.73 -16.58 0.29
C LEU A 447 5.24 -16.52 0.56
N SER A 448 5.67 -15.76 1.57
CA SER A 448 7.04 -15.77 2.13
C SER A 448 7.18 -16.83 3.20
#